data_AF-A0A9E1XPD3-F1
#
_entry.id   AF-A0A9E1XPD3-F1
#
_cell.length_a   1.000
_cell.length_b   1.000
_cell.length_c   1.000
_cell.angle_alpha   90.00
_cell.angle_beta   90.00
_cell.angle_gamma   90.00
#
_symmetry.space_group_name_H-M   'P 1'
#
loop_
_entity.id
_entity.type
_entity.pdbx_description
1 polymer ?
#
loop_
_entity_poly.entity_id
_entity_poly.type
_entity_poly.pdbx_seq_one_letter_code
_entity_poly.pdbx_strand_id
1 'polypeptide(L)' 'MATLNDQLRRRQLILDRLHLAQRTQGWAARKAKVSRSMVCHVIAGRKKHVGVQHILALVCNMTYHELWED' A
#
# COMPACT_ATOMS: atom_id res chain seq x y z
N MET A 1 17.59 5.84 3.06
CA MET A 1 16.95 5.76 1.73
C MET A 1 16.63 4.30 1.49
N ALA A 2 15.35 3.92 1.39
CA ALA A 2 14.96 2.54 1.04
C ALA A 2 15.56 2.17 -0.32
N THR A 3 16.18 0.99 -0.41
CA THR A 3 16.76 0.52 -1.67
C THR A 3 15.66 0.16 -2.65
N LEU A 4 15.97 0.08 -3.96
CA LEU A 4 15.00 -0.38 -4.98
C LEU A 4 14.41 -1.75 -4.62
N ASN A 5 15.21 -2.62 -3.99
CA ASN A 5 14.79 -3.94 -3.54
C ASN A 5 13.74 -3.87 -2.44
N ASP A 6 13.88 -2.95 -1.48
CA ASP A 6 12.92 -2.77 -0.38
C ASP A 6 11.57 -2.30 -0.92
N GLN A 7 11.58 -1.42 -1.92
CA GLN A 7 10.37 -0.96 -2.60
C GLN A 7 9.64 -2.10 -3.32
N LEU A 8 10.37 -2.99 -3.99
CA LEU A 8 9.79 -4.16 -4.66
C LEU A 8 9.21 -5.17 -3.66
N ARG A 9 9.94 -5.46 -2.57
CA ARG A 9 9.46 -6.36 -1.50
C ARG A 9 8.19 -5.83 -0.85
N ARG A 10 8.16 -4.54 -0.51
CA ARG A 10 6.99 -3.86 0.06
C ARG A 10 5.78 -3.93 -0.88
N ARG A 11 6.00 -3.66 -2.18
CA ARG A 11 4.96 -3.78 -3.20
C ARG A 11 4.37 -5.20 -3.24
N GLN A 12 5.22 -6.23 -3.26
CA GLN A 12 4.77 -7.61 -3.31
C GLN A 12 3.97 -7.97 -2.06
N LEU A 13 4.48 -7.63 -0.88
CA LEU A 13 3.80 -7.83 0.40
C LEU A 13 2.38 -7.23 0.39
N ILE A 14 2.24 -5.98 -0.04
CA ILE A 14 0.94 -5.30 -0.07
C ILE A 14 -0.04 -6.03 -1.00
N LEU A 15 0.42 -6.47 -2.18
CA LEU A 15 -0.42 -7.17 -3.15
C LEU A 15 -0.85 -8.54 -2.62
N ASP A 16 0.05 -9.28 -1.99
CA ASP A 16 -0.25 -10.58 -1.39
C ASP A 16 -1.24 -10.44 -0.23
N ARG A 17 -1.07 -9.43 0.62
CA ARG A 17 -1.99 -9.16 1.75
C ARG A 17 -3.37 -8.74 1.28
N LEU A 18 -3.47 -7.93 0.22
CA LEU A 18 -4.76 -7.62 -0.41
C LEU A 18 -5.43 -8.89 -0.93
N HIS A 19 -4.69 -9.76 -1.61
CA HIS A 19 -5.21 -11.02 -2.13
C HIS A 19 -5.71 -11.94 -1.02
N LEU A 20 -4.91 -12.18 0.02
CA LEU A 20 -5.27 -13.00 1.19
C LEU A 20 -6.50 -12.46 1.91
N ALA A 21 -6.62 -11.13 2.02
CA ALA A 21 -7.79 -10.48 2.63
C ALA A 21 -9.03 -10.46 1.71
N GLN A 22 -8.97 -11.05 0.51
CA GLN A 22 -10.02 -10.99 -0.52
C GLN A 22 -10.43 -9.54 -0.83
N ARG A 23 -9.45 -8.62 -0.82
CA ARG A 23 -9.62 -7.20 -1.12
C ARG A 23 -8.93 -6.85 -2.43
N THR A 24 -9.42 -5.77 -3.06
CA THR A 24 -8.81 -5.24 -4.29
C THR A 24 -8.23 -3.85 -4.03
N GLN A 25 -7.35 -3.39 -4.92
CA GLN A 25 -6.90 -2.00 -4.91
C GLN A 25 -8.09 -1.01 -5.04
N GLY A 26 -9.17 -1.41 -5.72
CA GLY A 26 -10.40 -0.63 -5.82
C GLY A 26 -11.14 -0.52 -4.47
N TRP A 27 -11.09 -1.57 -3.65
CA TRP A 27 -11.60 -1.50 -2.27
C TRP A 27 -10.80 -0.48 -1.44
N ALA A 28 -9.47 -0.52 -1.51
CA ALA A 28 -8.61 0.44 -0.80
C ALA A 28 -8.85 1.87 -1.28
N ALA A 29 -9.02 2.06 -2.59
CA ALA A 29 -9.33 3.35 -3.20
C ALA A 29 -10.64 3.95 -2.67
N ARG A 30 -11.71 3.13 -2.57
CA ARG A 30 -12.99 3.56 -1.99
C ARG A 30 -12.85 3.96 -0.52
N LYS A 31 -12.10 3.19 0.27
CA LYS A 31 -11.86 3.51 1.69
C LYS A 31 -11.09 4.81 1.87
N ALA A 32 -10.13 5.09 1.00
CA ALA A 32 -9.33 6.32 1.03
C ALA A 32 -9.98 7.50 0.25
N LYS A 33 -11.16 7.33 -0.35
CA LYS A 33 -11.83 8.33 -1.20
C LYS A 33 -10.95 8.86 -2.34
N VAL A 34 -10.17 7.97 -2.97
CA VAL A 34 -9.29 8.28 -4.10
C VAL A 34 -9.59 7.39 -5.31
N SER A 35 -8.96 7.70 -6.45
CA SER A 35 -9.00 6.82 -7.62
C SER A 35 -8.14 5.55 -7.41
N ARG A 36 -8.51 4.45 -8.08
CA ARG A 36 -7.68 3.23 -8.12
C ARG A 36 -6.26 3.51 -8.60
N SER A 37 -6.11 4.42 -9.57
CA SER A 37 -4.80 4.83 -10.11
C SER A 37 -3.90 5.40 -9.02
N MET A 38 -4.44 6.24 -8.11
CA MET A 38 -3.68 6.75 -6.97
C MET A 38 -3.14 5.61 -6.09
N VAL A 39 -3.96 4.59 -5.81
CA VAL A 39 -3.53 3.42 -5.03
C VAL A 39 -2.42 2.65 -5.73
N CYS A 40 -2.53 2.43 -7.05
CA CYS A 40 -1.47 1.80 -7.83
C CYS A 40 -0.15 2.58 -7.77
N HIS A 41 -0.20 3.91 -7.86
CA HIS A 41 0.98 4.76 -7.75
C HIS A 41 1.60 4.75 -6.35
N VAL A 42 0.79 4.70 -5.29
CA VAL A 42 1.27 4.59 -3.91
C VAL A 42 1.94 3.24 -3.67
N ILE A 43 1.32 2.13 -4.09
CA ILE A 43 1.91 0.78 -3.99
C ILE A 43 3.24 0.70 -4.76
N ALA A 44 3.33 1.37 -5.90
CA ALA A 44 4.54 1.43 -6.71
C ALA A 44 5.61 2.40 -6.17
N GLY A 45 5.39 3.06 -5.03
CA GLY A 45 6.30 4.06 -4.48
C GLY A 45 6.42 5.36 -5.29
N ARG A 46 5.56 5.56 -6.30
CA ARG A 46 5.60 6.72 -7.22
C ARG A 46 4.90 7.96 -6.67
N LYS A 47 3.98 7.80 -5.72
CA LYS A 47 3.28 8.89 -5.04
C LYS A 47 3.14 8.59 -3.56
N LYS A 48 3.15 9.64 -2.73
CA LYS A 48 2.83 9.54 -1.31
C LYS A 48 1.40 10.03 -1.08
N HIS A 49 0.61 9.24 -0.37
CA HIS A 49 -0.75 9.62 0.02
C HIS A 49 -1.09 8.96 1.36
N VAL A 50 -1.04 9.76 2.42
CA VAL A 50 -1.15 9.29 3.81
C VAL A 50 -2.39 8.43 4.03
N GLY A 51 -3.56 8.83 3.49
CA GLY A 51 -4.79 8.04 3.63
C GLY A 51 -4.73 6.66 2.97
N VAL A 52 -4.06 6.53 1.82
CA VAL A 52 -3.92 5.24 1.13
C VAL A 52 -2.90 4.37 1.89
N GLN A 53 -1.79 4.98 2.33
CA GLN A 53 -0.75 4.30 3.09
C GLN A 53 -1.29 3.70 4.39
N HIS A 54 -2.16 4.41 5.12
CA HIS A 54 -2.83 3.89 6.31
C HIS A 54 -3.76 2.70 5.98
N ILE A 55 -4.59 2.81 4.94
CA ILE A 55 -5.47 1.70 4.54
C ILE A 55 -4.67 0.45 4.16
N LEU A 56 -3.56 0.62 3.44
CA LEU A 56 -2.69 -0.50 3.07
C LEU A 56 -1.95 -1.10 4.27
N ALA A 57 -1.53 -0.27 5.22
CA ALA A 57 -0.92 -0.73 6.49
C ALA A 57 -1.90 -1.59 7.29
N LEU A 58 -3.16 -1.15 7.42
CA LEU A 58 -4.23 -1.93 8.06
C LEU A 58 -4.45 -3.29 7.39
N VAL A 59 -4.44 -3.34 6.05
CA VAL A 59 -4.57 -4.62 5.31
C VAL A 59 -3.38 -5.54 5.56
N CYS A 60 -2.18 -4.98 5.72
CA CYS A 60 -0.98 -5.75 6.01
C CYS A 60 -0.89 -6.17 7.48
N ASN A 61 -1.82 -5.72 8.34
CA ASN A 61 -1.74 -5.85 9.79
C ASN A 61 -0.40 -5.30 10.35
N MET A 62 -0.01 -4.13 9.83
CA MET A 62 1.22 -3.42 10.19
C MET A 62 0.88 -1.97 10.51
N THR A 63 1.73 -1.33 11.29
CA THR A 63 1.69 0.12 11.49
C THR A 63 2.17 0.86 10.24
N TYR A 64 1.85 2.16 10.14
CA TYR A 64 2.36 3.01 9.07
C TYR A 64 3.89 3.02 9.03
N HIS A 65 4.53 3.11 10.20
CA HIS A 65 5.98 3.11 10.32
C HIS A 65 6.57 1.81 9.79
N GLU A 66 6.13 0.65 10.26
CA GLU A 66 6.67 -0.65 9.81
C GLU A 66 6.51 -0.88 8.30
N LEU A 67 5.46 -0.34 7.68
CA LEU A 67 5.22 -0.54 6.25
C LEU A 67 5.92 0.49 5.37
N TRP A 68 6.14 1.72 5.85
CA TRP A 68 6.58 2.83 4.99
C TRP A 68 7.91 3.46 5.40
N GLU A 69 8.24 3.43 6.69
CA GLU A 69 9.47 3.98 7.25
C GLU A 69 10.46 2.84 7.52
N ASP A 70 11.62 2.95 6.86
CA ASP A 70 12.84 2.20 7.13
C ASP A 70 13.90 3.23 7.60
#